data_AF-A0A1H8XD72-F1
#
_entry.id   AF-A0A1H8XD72-F1
#
_cell.length_a   1.000
_cell.length_b   1.000
_cell.length_c   1.000
_cell.angle_alpha   90.00
_cell.angle_beta   90.00
_cell.angle_gamma   90.00
#
_symmetry.space_group_name_H-M   'P 1'
#
loop_
_entity.id
_entity.type
_entity.pdbx_description
1 polymer ?
#
loop_
_entity_poly.entity_id
_entity_poly.type
_entity_poly.pdbx_seq_one_letter_code
_entity_poly.pdbx_strand_id
1 'polypeptide(L)'
;MNGVHDMGGMDGFGKVEAEENEPPFHETWEGRVLAMQRAMGYAGAWHIDDSRYAQETLPARTYLAVSYYQRWELAMEKNLLLRGYVTEAELKAGHALGPTKPLPRKLSVETVQAGMTRNSFFRQQQGPARFKPGDRVRTRNINPLTHTRLPRYARDKVGTVELIHGCHAYPDSVATDRGDDPQWLYTVVFDGREIWGPDTDPTLTISIDAFEPYLEPA
;
A
#
# COMPACT_ATOMS: atom_id res chain seq x y z
N MET A 1 -6.93 1.28 8.50
CA MET A 1 -6.13 1.62 9.69
C MET A 1 -5.97 3.12 9.70
N ASN A 2 -6.32 3.82 10.78
CA ASN A 2 -6.14 5.28 10.86
C ASN A 2 -4.76 5.62 11.43
N GLY A 3 -3.71 5.31 10.68
CA GLY A 3 -2.32 5.52 11.08
C GLY A 3 -1.71 6.81 10.54
N VAL A 4 -0.50 7.15 11.02
CA VAL A 4 0.22 8.36 10.57
C VAL A 4 0.60 8.32 9.09
N HIS A 5 0.67 7.13 8.48
CA HIS A 5 1.01 6.97 7.06
C HIS A 5 -0.01 7.62 6.10
N ASP A 6 -1.25 7.85 6.55
CA ASP A 6 -2.32 8.42 5.74
C ASP A 6 -2.32 9.96 5.88
N MET A 7 -1.26 10.62 5.40
CA MET A 7 -0.98 12.04 5.70
C MET A 7 -1.77 13.05 4.85
N GLY A 8 -2.65 12.60 3.95
CA GLY A 8 -3.37 13.51 3.05
C GLY A 8 -4.22 14.52 3.83
N GLY A 9 -3.96 15.81 3.62
CA GLY A 9 -4.65 16.91 4.29
C GLY A 9 -4.11 17.28 5.68
N MET A 10 -3.01 16.68 6.12
CA MET A 10 -2.37 17.05 7.38
C MET A 10 -1.39 18.23 7.19
N ASP A 11 -1.46 19.21 8.10
CA ASP A 11 -0.54 20.33 8.17
C ASP A 11 0.71 20.03 9.02
N GLY A 12 1.72 20.91 8.91
CA GLY A 12 2.85 20.94 9.85
C GLY A 12 4.11 20.17 9.42
N PHE A 13 4.17 19.66 8.19
CA PHE A 13 5.35 18.93 7.68
C PHE A 13 6.46 19.83 7.10
N GLY A 14 6.21 21.13 6.95
CA GLY A 14 7.17 22.05 6.34
C GLY A 14 7.17 21.98 4.81
N LYS A 15 8.24 22.49 4.19
CA LYS A 15 8.40 22.50 2.73
C LYS A 15 8.89 21.15 2.22
N VAL A 16 8.55 20.84 0.97
CA VAL A 16 9.20 19.75 0.24
C VAL A 16 10.58 20.21 -0.18
N GLU A 17 11.62 19.59 0.37
CA GLU A 17 13.02 19.85 0.06
C GLU A 17 13.54 18.68 -0.79
N ALA A 18 13.63 18.86 -2.11
CA ALA A 18 14.14 17.84 -3.02
C ALA A 18 15.68 17.92 -3.10
N GLU A 19 16.36 16.78 -3.04
CA GLU A 19 17.81 16.70 -3.21
C GLU A 19 18.19 16.86 -4.69
N GLU A 20 19.18 17.72 -4.96
CA GLU A 20 19.72 17.86 -6.31
C GLU A 20 20.60 16.65 -6.65
N ASN A 21 20.35 16.00 -7.80
CA ASN A 21 21.07 14.80 -8.24
C ASN A 21 20.99 13.62 -7.25
N GLU A 22 19.84 13.45 -6.58
CA GLU A 22 19.59 12.35 -5.63
C GLU A 22 20.00 10.98 -6.24
N PRO A 23 20.90 10.23 -5.57
CA PRO A 23 21.29 8.90 -6.05
C PRO A 23 20.14 7.90 -5.83
N PRO A 24 20.07 6.80 -6.60
CA PRO A 24 19.06 5.76 -6.37
C PRO A 24 19.12 5.12 -4.97
N PHE A 25 20.30 5.12 -4.36
CA PHE A 25 20.55 4.69 -2.98
C PHE A 25 21.62 5.60 -2.39
N HIS A 26 21.36 6.18 -1.21
CA HIS A 26 22.33 6.97 -0.45
C HIS A 26 23.42 6.08 0.15
N GLU A 27 23.06 4.85 0.50
CA GLU A 27 23.94 3.89 1.14
C GLU A 27 23.78 2.47 0.58
N THR A 28 24.83 1.65 0.66
CA THR A 28 24.82 0.29 0.10
C THR A 28 23.73 -0.60 0.71
N TRP A 29 23.38 -0.39 1.97
CA TRP A 29 22.38 -1.20 2.68
C TRP A 29 20.96 -0.97 2.15
N GLU A 30 20.66 0.22 1.60
CA GLU A 30 19.34 0.55 1.07
C GLU A 30 18.98 -0.32 -0.13
N GLY A 31 19.94 -0.52 -1.04
CA GLY A 31 19.81 -1.45 -2.15
C GLY A 31 19.63 -2.90 -1.71
N ARG A 32 20.25 -3.29 -0.57
CA ARG A 32 20.05 -4.63 0.01
C ARG A 32 18.65 -4.80 0.56
N VAL A 33 18.08 -3.80 1.23
CA VAL A 33 16.70 -3.84 1.73
C VAL A 33 15.71 -3.97 0.58
N LEU A 34 15.88 -3.19 -0.50
CA LEU A 34 15.07 -3.36 -1.71
C LEU A 34 15.18 -4.80 -2.26
N ALA A 35 16.40 -5.31 -2.41
CA ALA A 35 16.65 -6.65 -2.95
C ALA A 35 16.01 -7.74 -2.08
N MET A 36 16.13 -7.65 -0.75
CA MET A 36 15.49 -8.58 0.19
C MET A 36 13.97 -8.52 0.10
N GLN A 37 13.37 -7.32 0.07
CA GLN A 37 11.93 -7.16 -0.06
C GLN A 37 11.39 -7.79 -1.35
N ARG A 38 12.11 -7.59 -2.46
CA ARG A 38 11.78 -8.20 -3.76
C ARG A 38 11.97 -9.71 -3.73
N ALA A 39 13.04 -10.20 -3.12
CA ALA A 39 13.30 -11.63 -2.96
C ALA A 39 12.19 -12.32 -2.16
N MET A 40 11.70 -11.72 -1.06
CA MET A 40 10.63 -12.31 -0.26
C MET A 40 9.28 -12.30 -0.99
N GLY A 41 8.95 -11.21 -1.68
CA GLY A 41 7.74 -11.16 -2.52
C GLY A 41 7.81 -12.17 -3.67
N TYR A 42 8.95 -12.24 -4.37
CA TYR A 42 9.18 -13.29 -5.37
C TYR A 42 9.12 -14.66 -4.74
N ALA A 43 9.67 -14.90 -3.55
CA ALA A 43 9.64 -16.21 -2.91
C ALA A 43 8.22 -16.67 -2.54
N GLY A 44 7.22 -15.79 -2.59
CA GLY A 44 5.84 -16.08 -2.20
C GLY A 44 5.63 -15.99 -0.69
N ALA A 45 6.49 -15.25 0.01
CA ALA A 45 6.38 -15.09 1.46
C ALA A 45 5.16 -14.26 1.88
N TRP A 46 4.81 -13.27 1.06
CA TRP A 46 3.69 -12.36 1.24
C TRP A 46 3.37 -11.59 -0.04
N HIS A 47 2.22 -10.91 -0.08
CA HIS A 47 1.85 -9.96 -1.12
C HIS A 47 2.33 -8.55 -0.78
N ILE A 48 2.30 -7.64 -1.75
CA ILE A 48 2.73 -6.26 -1.51
C ILE A 48 1.88 -5.56 -0.45
N ASP A 49 0.59 -5.90 -0.37
CA ASP A 49 -0.34 -5.27 0.57
C ASP A 49 -0.02 -5.66 2.02
N ASP A 50 0.51 -6.86 2.27
CA ASP A 50 1.07 -7.25 3.57
C ASP A 50 2.29 -6.39 3.95
N SER A 51 3.16 -6.09 2.98
CA SER A 51 4.34 -5.26 3.21
C SER A 51 3.96 -3.81 3.51
N ARG A 52 2.95 -3.27 2.83
CA ARG A 52 2.39 -1.96 3.14
C ARG A 52 1.78 -1.97 4.53
N TYR A 53 0.93 -2.94 4.83
CA TYR A 53 0.28 -3.03 6.13
C TYR A 53 1.29 -3.14 7.28
N ALA A 54 2.36 -3.93 7.12
CA ALA A 54 3.42 -4.00 8.11
C ALA A 54 4.07 -2.62 8.39
N GLN A 55 4.33 -1.81 7.35
CA GLN A 55 4.81 -0.43 7.52
C GLN A 55 3.78 0.45 8.24
N GLU A 56 2.50 0.31 7.88
CA GLU A 56 1.40 1.08 8.46
C GLU A 56 1.26 0.83 9.98
N THR A 57 1.63 -0.37 10.44
CA THR A 57 1.60 -0.78 11.85
C THR A 57 2.85 -0.42 12.67
N LEU A 58 3.82 0.29 12.09
CA LEU A 58 4.95 0.82 12.85
C LEU A 58 4.48 1.92 13.83
N PRO A 59 5.14 2.09 14.99
CA PRO A 59 4.85 3.23 15.87
C PRO A 59 5.00 4.55 15.11
N ALA A 60 4.07 5.49 15.29
CA ALA A 60 4.03 6.72 14.50
C ALA A 60 5.34 7.52 14.56
N ARG A 61 5.94 7.62 15.75
CA ARG A 61 7.27 8.25 15.93
C ARG A 61 8.36 7.58 15.09
N THR A 62 8.31 6.27 14.96
CA THR A 62 9.28 5.50 14.18
C THR A 62 9.04 5.74 12.70
N TYR A 63 7.79 5.63 12.23
CA TYR A 63 7.43 5.85 10.83
C TYR A 63 7.90 7.21 10.30
N LEU A 64 7.78 8.26 11.13
CA LEU A 64 8.16 9.63 10.77
C LEU A 64 9.66 9.92 10.89
N ALA A 65 10.39 9.19 11.75
CA ALA A 65 11.78 9.51 12.06
C ALA A 65 12.81 8.71 11.25
N VAL A 66 12.46 7.51 10.80
CA VAL A 66 13.39 6.62 10.08
C VAL A 66 13.41 6.95 8.58
N SER A 67 14.53 6.65 7.93
CA SER A 67 14.64 6.81 6.47
C SER A 67 13.72 5.84 5.72
N TYR A 68 13.50 6.10 4.43
CA TYR A 68 12.58 5.31 3.61
C TYR A 68 12.89 3.82 3.61
N TYR A 69 14.15 3.44 3.40
CA TYR A 69 14.56 2.04 3.39
C TYR A 69 14.66 1.44 4.79
N GLN A 70 14.97 2.23 5.81
CA GLN A 70 14.92 1.74 7.19
C GLN A 70 13.47 1.40 7.61
N ARG A 71 12.47 2.16 7.11
CA ARG A 71 11.06 1.81 7.29
C ARG A 71 10.71 0.46 6.66
N TRP A 72 11.26 0.18 5.49
CA TRP A 72 11.05 -1.10 4.81
C TRP A 72 11.67 -2.26 5.59
N GLU A 73 12.90 -2.09 6.09
CA GLU A 73 13.61 -3.07 6.92
C GLU A 73 12.79 -3.44 8.17
N LEU A 74 12.37 -2.45 8.97
CA LEU A 74 11.60 -2.66 10.19
C LEU A 74 10.26 -3.38 9.92
N ALA A 75 9.58 -3.01 8.85
CA ALA A 75 8.35 -3.68 8.44
C ALA A 75 8.59 -5.11 7.95
N MET A 76 9.72 -5.35 7.27
CA MET A 76 10.12 -6.68 6.82
C MET A 76 10.42 -7.60 8.00
N GLU A 77 11.19 -7.16 8.99
CA GLU A 77 11.46 -7.91 10.22
C GLU A 77 10.15 -8.33 10.91
N LYS A 78 9.21 -7.38 11.05
CA LYS A 78 7.89 -7.65 11.62
C LYS A 78 7.13 -8.74 10.85
N ASN A 79 7.14 -8.67 9.51
CA ASN A 79 6.49 -9.68 8.67
C ASN A 79 7.18 -11.05 8.74
N LEU A 80 8.51 -11.08 8.77
CA LEU A 80 9.29 -12.31 8.89
C LEU A 80 8.97 -13.02 10.21
N LEU A 81 8.91 -12.27 11.32
CA LEU A 81 8.53 -12.80 12.64
C LEU A 81 7.08 -13.29 12.64
N LEU A 82 6.13 -12.44 12.21
CA LEU A 82 4.70 -12.76 12.19
C LEU A 82 4.40 -14.05 11.41
N ARG A 83 5.10 -14.26 10.30
CA ARG A 83 4.87 -15.40 9.40
C ARG A 83 5.78 -16.60 9.71
N GLY A 84 6.60 -16.52 10.76
CA GLY A 84 7.46 -17.61 11.24
C GLY A 84 8.61 -17.96 10.30
N TYR A 85 9.12 -16.99 9.54
CA TYR A 85 10.31 -17.18 8.70
C TYR A 85 11.62 -17.00 9.47
N VAL A 86 11.59 -16.19 10.53
CA VAL A 86 12.71 -15.96 11.46
C VAL A 86 12.19 -15.94 12.88
N THR A 87 13.08 -16.16 13.85
CA THR A 87 12.83 -15.97 15.28
C THR A 87 13.50 -14.70 15.80
N GLU A 88 13.05 -14.19 16.95
CA GLU A 88 13.71 -13.04 17.62
C GLU A 88 15.18 -13.35 17.95
N ALA A 89 15.48 -14.59 18.32
CA ALA A 89 16.84 -15.04 18.62
C ALA A 89 17.74 -14.98 17.38
N GLU A 90 17.23 -15.36 16.21
CA GLU A 90 17.97 -15.29 14.94
C GLU A 90 18.21 -13.85 14.49
N LEU A 91 17.21 -12.97 14.61
CA LEU A 91 17.40 -11.54 14.33
C LEU A 91 18.48 -10.94 15.24
N LYS A 92 18.45 -11.26 16.55
CA LYS A 92 19.47 -10.80 17.50
C LYS A 92 20.85 -11.38 17.20
N ALA A 93 20.93 -12.63 16.77
CA ALA A 93 22.18 -13.29 16.44
C ALA A 93 22.75 -12.85 15.07
N GLY A 94 21.92 -12.29 14.20
CA GLY A 94 22.28 -11.92 12.83
C GLY A 94 22.51 -13.11 11.90
N HIS A 95 22.10 -14.32 12.29
CA HIS A 95 22.22 -15.54 11.49
C HIS A 95 21.20 -16.61 11.95
N ALA A 96 20.96 -17.60 11.08
CA ALA A 96 20.07 -18.72 11.38
C ALA A 96 20.62 -19.57 12.54
N LEU A 97 19.75 -19.94 13.47
CA LEU A 97 20.10 -20.74 14.65
C LEU A 97 19.54 -22.17 14.55
N GLY A 98 18.74 -22.44 13.53
CA GLY A 98 18.13 -23.73 13.29
C GLY A 98 17.56 -23.86 11.88
N PRO A 99 16.77 -24.91 11.62
CA PRO A 99 16.08 -25.05 10.34
C PRO A 99 15.06 -23.93 10.15
N THR A 100 14.99 -23.38 8.93
CA THR A 100 14.06 -22.30 8.58
C THR A 100 12.79 -22.85 7.92
N LYS A 101 11.69 -22.09 8.04
CA LYS A 101 10.46 -22.37 7.28
C LYS A 101 10.77 -22.27 5.77
N PRO A 102 10.46 -23.31 4.97
CA PRO A 102 10.77 -23.29 3.55
C PRO A 102 9.96 -22.23 2.81
N LEU A 103 10.58 -21.65 1.79
CA LEU A 103 9.92 -20.75 0.84
C LEU A 103 9.58 -21.53 -0.45
N PRO A 104 8.41 -21.29 -1.07
CA PRO A 104 8.00 -21.96 -2.29
C PRO A 104 8.99 -21.83 -3.47
N ARG A 105 9.67 -20.69 -3.56
CA ARG A 105 10.64 -20.40 -4.63
C ARG A 105 11.74 -19.47 -4.13
N LYS A 106 12.84 -19.41 -4.88
CA LYS A 106 14.01 -18.58 -4.57
C LYS A 106 14.30 -17.65 -5.74
N LEU A 107 14.51 -16.36 -5.45
CA LEU A 107 15.03 -15.42 -6.43
C LEU A 107 16.52 -15.70 -6.62
N SER A 108 16.92 -15.92 -7.87
CA SER A 108 18.30 -16.25 -8.29
C SER A 108 18.76 -15.30 -9.40
N VAL A 109 20.03 -15.37 -9.78
CA VAL A 109 20.57 -14.54 -10.88
C VAL A 109 19.83 -14.82 -12.19
N GLU A 110 19.46 -16.08 -12.44
CA GLU A 110 18.74 -16.52 -13.64
C GLU A 110 17.30 -16.01 -13.66
N THR A 111 16.70 -15.79 -12.48
CA THR A 111 15.29 -15.38 -12.35
C THR A 111 15.12 -13.91 -11.98
N VAL A 112 16.21 -13.16 -11.80
CA VAL A 112 16.19 -11.79 -11.27
C VAL A 112 15.39 -10.83 -12.16
N GLN A 113 15.51 -10.93 -13.49
CA GLN A 113 14.77 -10.07 -14.41
C GLN A 113 13.26 -10.27 -14.28
N ALA A 114 12.82 -11.52 -14.20
CA ALA A 114 11.42 -11.86 -13.98
C ALA A 114 10.95 -11.42 -12.58
N GLY A 115 11.76 -11.63 -11.54
CA GLY A 115 11.39 -11.27 -10.16
C GLY A 115 11.40 -9.77 -9.87
N MET A 116 12.11 -8.97 -10.67
CA MET A 116 12.06 -7.51 -10.63
C MET A 116 10.89 -6.94 -11.43
N THR A 117 10.31 -7.71 -12.35
CA THR A 117 9.13 -7.30 -13.11
C THR A 117 7.88 -7.42 -12.25
N ARG A 118 7.11 -6.33 -12.14
CA ARG A 118 5.89 -6.32 -11.34
C ARG A 118 4.78 -7.08 -12.07
N ASN A 119 4.23 -8.10 -11.44
CA ASN A 119 3.07 -8.81 -11.97
C ASN A 119 1.84 -7.90 -11.98
N SER A 120 0.91 -8.21 -12.89
CA SER A 120 -0.38 -7.53 -12.94
C SER A 120 -1.21 -7.84 -11.69
N PHE A 121 -1.85 -6.82 -11.14
CA PHE A 121 -2.87 -6.97 -10.09
C PHE A 121 -4.26 -7.25 -10.66
N PHE A 122 -4.41 -7.25 -11.99
CA PHE A 122 -5.66 -7.57 -12.68
C PHE A 122 -6.20 -8.92 -12.22
N ARG A 123 -7.53 -9.00 -12.12
CA ARG A 123 -8.28 -10.22 -11.88
C ARG A 123 -9.47 -10.26 -12.83
N GLN A 124 -9.86 -11.48 -13.20
CA GLN A 124 -11.07 -11.67 -14.00
C GLN A 124 -12.29 -11.17 -13.21
N GLN A 125 -13.12 -10.36 -13.86
CA GLN A 125 -14.35 -9.84 -13.26
C GLN A 125 -15.30 -10.98 -12.85
N GLN A 126 -15.92 -10.83 -11.67
CA GLN A 126 -16.86 -11.81 -11.10
C GLN A 126 -18.34 -11.43 -11.35
N GLY A 127 -18.59 -10.27 -11.94
CA GLY A 127 -19.90 -9.72 -12.25
C GLY A 127 -19.75 -8.36 -12.93
N PRO A 128 -20.85 -7.73 -13.41
CA PRO A 128 -20.79 -6.40 -14.01
C PRO A 128 -20.37 -5.34 -12.99
N ALA A 129 -19.72 -4.28 -13.47
CA ALA A 129 -19.44 -3.08 -12.67
C ALA A 129 -20.76 -2.41 -12.25
N ARG A 130 -20.86 -2.00 -10.98
CA ARG A 130 -22.01 -1.31 -10.42
C ARG A 130 -22.12 0.14 -10.86
N PHE A 131 -20.98 0.78 -11.11
CA PHE A 131 -20.87 2.18 -11.51
C PHE A 131 -20.23 2.33 -12.88
N LYS A 132 -20.52 3.45 -13.55
CA LYS A 132 -19.93 3.86 -14.83
C LYS A 132 -19.43 5.31 -14.80
N PRO A 133 -18.55 5.72 -15.73
CA PRO A 133 -18.15 7.12 -15.86
C PRO A 133 -19.35 8.07 -15.91
N GLY A 134 -19.28 9.16 -15.16
CA GLY A 134 -20.34 10.13 -14.96
C GLY A 134 -21.26 9.85 -13.77
N ASP A 135 -21.24 8.65 -13.18
CA ASP A 135 -22.04 8.36 -11.99
C ASP A 135 -21.53 9.16 -10.78
N ARG A 136 -22.46 9.72 -10.01
CA ARG A 136 -22.18 10.33 -8.71
C ARG A 136 -22.13 9.24 -7.65
N VAL A 137 -21.04 9.23 -6.88
CA VAL A 137 -20.81 8.24 -5.82
C VAL A 137 -20.39 8.92 -4.54
N ARG A 138 -20.80 8.36 -3.41
CA ARG A 138 -20.28 8.68 -2.09
C ARG A 138 -19.28 7.62 -1.67
N THR A 139 -18.12 8.02 -1.19
CA THR A 139 -17.20 7.13 -0.51
C THR A 139 -17.72 6.80 0.89
N ARG A 140 -17.63 5.55 1.31
CA ARG A 140 -18.14 5.12 2.60
C ARG A 140 -17.34 5.71 3.76
N ASN A 141 -18.04 5.98 4.87
CA ASN A 141 -17.40 6.30 6.14
C ASN A 141 -16.99 5.02 6.89
N ILE A 142 -15.83 4.46 6.54
CA ILE A 142 -15.29 3.25 7.18
C ILE A 142 -14.00 3.53 7.95
N ASN A 143 -13.79 2.81 9.05
CA ASN A 143 -12.61 2.95 9.90
C ASN A 143 -12.03 1.58 10.29
N PRO A 144 -11.63 0.74 9.31
CA PRO A 144 -11.07 -0.57 9.60
C PRO A 144 -9.78 -0.42 10.40
N LEU A 145 -9.57 -1.32 11.38
CA LEU A 145 -8.30 -1.41 12.10
C LEU A 145 -7.18 -1.99 11.22
N THR A 146 -7.53 -2.68 10.14
CA THR A 146 -6.65 -3.35 9.19
C THR A 146 -6.27 -2.47 8.00
N HIS A 147 -5.44 -2.99 7.09
CA HIS A 147 -5.11 -2.33 5.83
C HIS A 147 -6.36 -1.89 5.05
N THR A 148 -6.31 -0.69 4.48
CA THR A 148 -7.31 -0.18 3.53
C THR A 148 -6.66 0.88 2.66
N ARG A 149 -7.22 1.12 1.46
CA ARG A 149 -6.72 2.12 0.52
C ARG A 149 -7.60 3.36 0.40
N LEU A 150 -8.71 3.43 1.14
CA LEU A 150 -9.55 4.63 1.20
C LEU A 150 -8.96 5.67 2.17
N PRO A 151 -8.36 6.77 1.67
CA PRO A 151 -7.72 7.78 2.51
C PRO A 151 -8.73 8.49 3.40
N ARG A 152 -8.33 8.89 4.62
CA ARG A 152 -9.23 9.54 5.58
C ARG A 152 -9.90 10.80 5.03
N TYR A 153 -9.14 11.65 4.32
CA TYR A 153 -9.68 12.90 3.78
C TYR A 153 -10.82 12.67 2.77
N ALA A 154 -10.83 11.51 2.11
CA ALA A 154 -11.78 11.18 1.07
C ALA A 154 -12.95 10.35 1.58
N ARG A 155 -13.11 10.10 2.89
CA ARG A 155 -14.25 9.33 3.43
C ARG A 155 -15.48 10.21 3.59
N ASP A 156 -16.65 9.66 3.28
CA ASP A 156 -17.92 10.38 3.30
C ASP A 156 -17.87 11.64 2.42
N LYS A 157 -17.36 11.47 1.21
CA LYS A 157 -17.21 12.52 0.20
C LYS A 157 -17.91 12.12 -1.08
N VAL A 158 -18.55 13.07 -1.72
CA VAL A 158 -19.27 12.84 -2.97
C VAL A 158 -18.42 13.23 -4.17
N GLY A 159 -18.04 12.24 -4.95
CA GLY A 159 -17.30 12.41 -6.19
C GLY A 159 -18.09 11.96 -7.41
N THR A 160 -17.41 12.01 -8.55
CA THR A 160 -17.92 11.50 -9.83
C THR A 160 -16.94 10.44 -10.34
N VAL A 161 -17.47 9.30 -10.76
CA VAL A 161 -16.65 8.27 -11.43
C VAL A 161 -16.15 8.83 -12.76
N GLU A 162 -14.85 8.83 -12.96
CA GLU A 162 -14.22 9.28 -14.21
C GLU A 162 -13.82 8.09 -15.09
N LEU A 163 -13.27 7.04 -14.47
CA LEU A 163 -12.69 5.91 -15.18
C LEU A 163 -12.98 4.58 -14.46
N ILE A 164 -13.12 3.51 -15.24
CA ILE A 164 -13.11 2.12 -14.75
C ILE A 164 -11.82 1.45 -15.23
N HIS A 165 -11.00 0.98 -14.30
CA HIS A 165 -9.74 0.29 -14.60
C HIS A 165 -9.90 -1.21 -14.82
N GLY A 166 -11.05 -1.78 -14.46
CA GLY A 166 -11.29 -3.22 -14.42
C GLY A 166 -11.15 -3.80 -13.02
N CYS A 167 -11.27 -5.13 -12.90
CA CYS A 167 -11.14 -5.82 -11.61
C CYS A 167 -9.67 -6.06 -11.23
N HIS A 168 -9.38 -5.83 -9.96
CA HIS A 168 -8.05 -6.01 -9.38
C HIS A 168 -8.14 -6.79 -8.06
N ALA A 169 -7.02 -7.36 -7.61
CA ALA A 169 -6.93 -7.91 -6.27
C ALA A 169 -7.22 -6.81 -5.22
N TYR A 170 -8.08 -7.10 -4.25
CA TYR A 170 -8.56 -6.14 -3.25
C TYR A 170 -7.63 -6.09 -2.02
N PRO A 171 -6.95 -4.96 -1.78
CA PRO A 171 -5.91 -4.88 -0.75
C PRO A 171 -6.39 -5.19 0.67
N ASP A 172 -7.61 -4.80 1.05
CA ASP A 172 -8.17 -5.03 2.38
C ASP A 172 -8.33 -6.54 2.67
N SER A 173 -8.64 -7.34 1.65
CA SER A 173 -8.71 -8.79 1.77
C SER A 173 -7.30 -9.41 1.76
N VAL A 174 -6.46 -9.01 0.80
CA VAL A 174 -5.10 -9.54 0.62
C VAL A 174 -4.26 -9.39 1.88
N ALA A 175 -4.18 -8.17 2.44
CA ALA A 175 -3.35 -7.88 3.61
C ALA A 175 -3.88 -8.49 4.93
N THR A 176 -5.02 -9.18 4.88
CA THR A 176 -5.60 -9.93 6.01
C THR A 176 -5.65 -11.43 5.74
N ASP A 177 -4.88 -11.91 4.75
CA ASP A 177 -4.79 -13.32 4.32
C ASP A 177 -6.16 -13.95 3.97
N ARG A 178 -7.14 -13.14 3.52
CA ARG A 178 -8.49 -13.61 3.14
C ARG A 178 -8.65 -13.92 1.66
N GLY A 179 -7.55 -13.98 0.92
CA GLY A 179 -7.54 -14.15 -0.54
C GLY A 179 -7.60 -12.82 -1.28
N ASP A 180 -7.59 -12.89 -2.60
CA ASP A 180 -7.45 -11.71 -3.47
C ASP A 180 -8.76 -10.96 -3.74
N ASP A 181 -9.92 -11.55 -3.45
CA ASP A 181 -11.26 -10.95 -3.53
C ASP A 181 -11.40 -9.94 -4.70
N PRO A 182 -11.50 -10.39 -5.96
CA PRO A 182 -11.49 -9.49 -7.12
C PRO A 182 -12.56 -8.41 -7.07
N GLN A 183 -12.15 -7.13 -6.99
CA GLN A 183 -13.05 -5.98 -6.92
C GLN A 183 -12.82 -5.01 -8.08
N TRP A 184 -13.88 -4.37 -8.58
CA TRP A 184 -13.78 -3.30 -9.57
C TRP A 184 -13.03 -2.09 -8.98
N LEU A 185 -12.17 -1.47 -9.79
CA LEU A 185 -11.40 -0.29 -9.42
C LEU A 185 -11.80 0.90 -10.29
N TYR A 186 -12.08 2.03 -9.65
CA TYR A 186 -12.54 3.26 -10.29
C TYR A 186 -11.62 4.42 -9.96
N THR A 187 -11.40 5.34 -10.89
CA THR A 187 -10.97 6.69 -10.54
C THR A 187 -12.21 7.52 -10.21
N VAL A 188 -12.23 8.09 -9.00
CA VAL A 188 -13.28 9.00 -8.54
C VAL A 188 -12.68 10.39 -8.35
N VAL A 189 -13.30 11.39 -8.97
CA VAL A 189 -12.88 12.79 -8.92
C VAL A 189 -13.80 13.57 -8.00
N PHE A 190 -13.21 14.36 -7.10
CA PHE A 190 -13.87 15.23 -6.15
C PHE A 190 -13.53 16.69 -6.47
N ASP A 191 -14.50 17.58 -6.22
CA ASP A 191 -14.23 19.00 -6.11
C ASP A 191 -13.37 19.28 -4.87
N GLY A 192 -12.41 20.20 -4.97
CA GLY A 192 -11.56 20.56 -3.85
C GLY A 192 -12.35 21.04 -2.64
N ARG A 193 -13.48 21.74 -2.84
CA ARG A 193 -14.35 22.23 -1.78
C ARG A 193 -15.17 21.14 -1.12
N GLU A 194 -15.45 20.04 -1.81
CA GLU A 194 -16.03 18.84 -1.19
C GLU A 194 -15.07 18.27 -0.14
N ILE A 195 -13.77 18.25 -0.45
CA ILE A 195 -12.76 17.69 0.45
C ILE A 195 -12.35 18.66 1.56
N TRP A 196 -12.05 19.91 1.21
CA TRP A 196 -11.38 20.87 2.10
C TRP A 196 -12.26 22.06 2.51
N GLY A 197 -13.48 22.16 1.98
CA GLY A 197 -14.43 23.20 2.34
C GLY A 197 -14.41 24.45 1.44
N PRO A 198 -15.25 25.46 1.75
CA PRO A 198 -15.62 26.54 0.82
C PRO A 198 -14.47 27.47 0.43
N ASP A 199 -13.45 27.60 1.28
CA ASP A 199 -12.30 28.48 1.06
C ASP A 199 -11.26 27.89 0.08
N THR A 200 -11.48 26.66 -0.37
CA THR A 200 -10.64 25.99 -1.37
C THR A 200 -10.76 26.66 -2.73
N ASP A 201 -9.66 26.68 -3.47
CA ASP A 201 -9.64 27.09 -4.88
C ASP A 201 -10.77 26.36 -5.63
N PRO A 202 -11.73 27.09 -6.23
CA PRO A 202 -12.86 26.50 -6.93
C PRO A 202 -12.49 25.68 -8.17
N THR A 203 -11.25 25.75 -8.63
CA THR A 203 -10.76 24.98 -9.79
C THR A 203 -10.00 23.73 -9.38
N LEU A 204 -9.71 23.55 -8.08
CA LEU A 204 -9.01 22.38 -7.58
C LEU A 204 -9.90 21.13 -7.70
N THR A 205 -9.35 20.08 -8.29
CA THR A 205 -9.93 18.74 -8.27
C THR A 205 -8.95 17.76 -7.66
N ILE A 206 -9.47 16.72 -7.03
CA ILE A 206 -8.69 15.65 -6.42
C ILE A 206 -9.25 14.34 -6.91
N SER A 207 -8.40 13.45 -7.41
CA SER A 207 -8.81 12.10 -7.77
C SER A 207 -8.18 11.07 -6.87
N ILE A 208 -8.92 10.01 -6.59
CA ILE A 208 -8.41 8.79 -5.96
C ILE A 208 -8.83 7.60 -6.79
N ASP A 209 -8.04 6.52 -6.72
CA ASP A 209 -8.52 5.21 -7.13
C ASP A 209 -9.22 4.54 -5.94
N ALA A 210 -10.49 4.19 -6.10
CA ALA A 210 -11.34 3.57 -5.10
C ALA A 210 -11.91 2.25 -5.61
N PHE A 211 -11.81 1.20 -4.79
CA PHE A 211 -12.45 -0.08 -5.08
C PHE A 211 -13.97 0.01 -4.87
N GLU A 212 -14.73 -0.79 -5.62
CA GLU A 212 -16.21 -0.81 -5.57
C GLU A 212 -16.80 -0.91 -4.16
N PRO A 213 -16.25 -1.72 -3.22
CA PRO A 213 -16.76 -1.80 -1.85
C PRO A 213 -16.58 -0.53 -1.03
N TYR A 214 -15.77 0.44 -1.49
CA TYR A 214 -15.64 1.75 -0.87
C TYR A 214 -16.74 2.72 -1.30
N LEU A 215 -17.54 2.39 -2.30
CA LEU A 215 -18.46 3.31 -2.95
C LEU A 215 -19.93 2.93 -2.75
N GLU A 216 -20.77 3.95 -2.68
CA GLU A 216 -22.23 3.85 -2.74
C GLU A 216 -22.79 4.95 -3.66
N PRO A 217 -23.99 4.76 -4.25
CA PRO A 217 -24.69 5.82 -4.96
C PRO A 217 -24.83 7.06 -4.07
N ALA A 218 -24.55 8.24 -4.63
CA ALA A 218 -24.62 9.51 -3.94
C ALA A 218 -26.04 9.97 -3.62
#